data_AF-A0A835ZR41-F1
#
_entry.id   AF-A0A835ZR41-F1
#
_cell.length_a   1.000
_cell.length_b   1.000
_cell.length_c   1.000
_cell.angle_alpha   90.00
_cell.angle_beta   90.00
_cell.angle_gamma   90.00
#
_symmetry.space_group_name_H-M   'P 1'
#
loop_
_entity.id
_entity.type
_entity.pdbx_description
1 polymer ?
#
loop_
_entity_poly.entity_id
_entity_poly.type
_entity_poly.pdbx_seq_one_letter_code
_entity_poly.pdbx_strand_id
1 'polypeptide(L)'
;MEFVSMELGHRILETEETQKPKNSTSEGTVISWAKNGADMAKSKNHTTHNQSRKWHRNGIKKPRSQRYESLKGVDPKFLRNMRFAKKHNKRGLKKMQANNAKAMSARAEAVKALVKPKEVKPKMPTGGSRKLSRLAYIAHPKLGKRARARIAKGLRLCRPKSQAKAPAKAPAKAKPPAAAAPAAKGAQAPTKAPE
;
A
#
# COMPACT_ATOMS: atom_id res chain seq x y z
N MET A 1 -11.11 52.63 42.38
CA MET A 1 -11.54 51.40 43.08
C MET A 1 -11.40 50.26 42.08
N GLU A 2 -10.41 49.38 42.13
CA GLU A 2 -9.30 49.15 43.05
C GLU A 2 -8.08 48.70 42.24
N PHE A 3 -6.91 49.21 42.63
CA PHE A 3 -5.60 48.77 42.22
C PHE A 3 -5.21 47.61 43.15
N VAL A 4 -4.98 46.41 42.63
CA VAL A 4 -4.37 45.33 43.42
C VAL A 4 -2.86 45.43 43.24
N SER A 5 -2.26 46.12 44.20
CA SER A 5 -0.85 46.11 44.53
C SER A 5 -0.55 44.82 45.29
N MET A 6 0.47 44.04 44.90
CA MET A 6 1.11 43.07 45.80
C MET A 6 2.62 43.11 45.60
N GLU A 7 3.28 43.12 46.73
CA GLU A 7 4.59 43.68 47.02
C GLU A 7 5.78 42.77 46.69
N LEU A 8 6.89 43.48 46.50
CA LEU A 8 8.29 43.09 46.67
C LEU A 8 8.56 42.01 47.73
N GLY A 9 9.17 40.90 47.28
CA GLY A 9 9.93 39.97 48.12
C GLY A 9 11.39 39.97 47.71
N HIS A 10 12.25 40.57 48.54
CA HIS A 10 13.71 40.57 48.41
C HIS A 10 14.32 39.28 49.00
N ARG A 11 15.39 38.79 48.33
CA ARG A 11 16.46 37.88 48.79
C ARG A 11 16.05 36.48 49.26
N ILE A 12 16.66 35.47 48.62
CA ILE A 12 17.74 34.65 49.22
C ILE A 12 18.52 34.03 48.04
N LEU A 13 19.83 34.28 48.03
CA LEU A 13 20.81 33.55 47.21
C LEU A 13 21.13 32.27 47.99
N GLU A 14 20.64 31.13 47.52
CA GLU A 14 21.14 29.83 47.97
C GLU A 14 21.68 29.06 46.76
N THR A 15 22.98 28.85 46.82
CA THR A 15 23.77 28.01 45.94
C THR A 15 23.32 26.56 46.09
N GLU A 16 22.73 25.96 45.06
CA GLU A 16 22.54 24.51 45.02
C GLU A 16 23.89 23.83 44.76
N GLU A 17 24.50 23.48 45.89
CA GLU A 17 25.64 22.61 46.04
C GLU A 17 25.29 21.22 45.47
N THR A 18 26.06 20.78 44.49
CA THR A 18 25.84 19.50 43.80
C THR A 18 26.19 18.35 44.75
N GLN A 19 25.19 17.58 45.18
CA GLN A 19 25.39 16.36 45.96
C GLN A 19 26.22 15.34 45.19
N LYS A 20 27.43 15.09 45.69
CA LYS A 20 28.40 14.08 45.25
C LYS A 20 27.90 12.68 45.62
N PRO A 21 27.92 11.68 44.71
CA PRO A 21 27.54 10.32 45.05
C PRO A 21 28.55 9.70 46.04
N LYS A 22 28.03 9.16 47.14
CA LYS A 22 28.77 8.35 48.12
C LYS A 22 29.07 6.98 47.50
N ASN A 23 30.26 6.82 46.93
CA ASN A 23 30.74 5.50 46.55
C ASN A 23 31.47 4.86 47.74
N SER A 24 30.99 3.68 48.11
CA SER A 24 31.50 2.78 49.13
C SER A 24 32.95 2.39 48.83
N THR A 25 33.81 2.58 49.83
CA THR A 25 35.14 1.99 49.89
C THR A 25 34.98 0.48 50.03
N SER A 26 35.17 -0.27 48.95
CA SER A 26 35.47 -1.70 49.04
C SER A 26 36.98 -1.82 49.25
N GLU A 27 37.33 -2.65 50.21
CA GLU A 27 38.66 -2.84 50.76
C GLU A 27 39.68 -3.15 49.66
N GLY A 28 40.68 -2.29 49.55
CA GLY A 28 41.81 -2.48 48.64
C GLY A 28 42.70 -3.61 49.15
N THR A 29 42.69 -4.74 48.45
CA THR A 29 43.80 -5.70 48.53
C THR A 29 45.03 -5.02 47.91
N VAL A 30 45.98 -4.66 48.78
CA VAL A 30 47.23 -4.00 48.43
C VAL A 30 48.18 -5.07 47.86
N ILE A 31 48.18 -5.26 46.54
CA ILE A 31 49.23 -6.05 45.89
C ILE A 31 50.49 -5.16 45.81
N SER A 32 51.39 -5.36 46.76
CA SER A 32 52.75 -4.82 46.78
C SER A 32 53.50 -5.20 45.50
N TRP A 33 54.00 -4.21 44.76
CA TRP A 33 55.12 -4.37 43.85
C TRP A 33 56.19 -3.35 44.22
N ALA A 34 57.23 -3.86 44.88
CA ALA A 34 58.44 -3.12 45.18
C ALA A 34 59.20 -2.81 43.88
N LYS A 35 59.65 -1.55 43.79
CA LYS A 35 60.87 -1.03 43.14
C LYS A 35 61.44 -1.85 41.98
N ASN A 36 61.32 -1.31 40.77
CA ASN A 36 62.33 -1.47 39.72
C ASN A 36 62.66 -0.09 39.14
N GLY A 37 63.96 0.13 38.90
CA GLY A 37 64.62 1.43 38.79
C GLY A 37 64.08 2.39 37.74
N ALA A 38 64.35 3.68 38.00
CA ALA A 38 64.18 4.76 37.06
C ALA A 38 65.21 4.63 35.92
N ASP A 39 64.97 3.69 35.01
CA ASP A 39 65.46 3.79 33.64
C ASP A 39 64.50 4.75 32.92
N MET A 40 65.03 5.71 32.17
CA MET A 40 64.23 6.70 31.45
C MET A 40 63.62 6.00 30.23
N ALA A 41 62.65 5.14 30.52
CA ALA A 41 62.10 4.18 29.59
C ALA A 41 61.28 4.90 28.53
N LYS A 42 61.74 4.83 27.29
CA LYS A 42 61.07 5.46 26.15
C LYS A 42 59.64 4.93 26.02
N SER A 43 58.65 5.80 26.21
CA SER A 43 57.24 5.50 25.92
C SER A 43 56.93 5.65 24.44
N LYS A 44 55.87 5.01 23.94
CA LYS A 44 55.42 5.20 22.55
C LYS A 44 54.85 6.61 22.35
N ASN A 45 55.41 7.35 21.40
CA ASN A 45 55.07 8.76 21.17
C ASN A 45 53.67 8.98 20.53
N HIS A 46 53.18 8.06 19.70
CA HIS A 46 51.89 8.20 19.02
C HIS A 46 51.30 6.84 18.60
N THR A 47 49.98 6.70 18.67
CA THR A 47 49.27 5.53 18.15
C THR A 47 47.84 5.82 17.73
N THR A 48 47.48 5.44 16.51
CA THR A 48 46.09 5.39 16.02
C THR A 48 45.45 4.01 16.26
N HIS A 49 46.15 3.14 17.00
CA HIS A 49 45.62 1.82 17.37
C HIS A 49 44.31 1.94 18.15
N ASN A 50 43.34 1.07 17.84
CA ASN A 50 42.00 1.04 18.43
C ASN A 50 41.12 2.30 18.20
N GLN A 51 41.61 3.37 17.54
CA GLN A 51 40.80 4.56 17.26
C GLN A 51 39.65 4.23 16.29
N SER A 52 39.97 3.56 15.19
CA SER A 52 38.96 3.12 14.21
C SER A 52 37.90 2.21 14.84
N ARG A 53 38.28 1.24 15.68
CA ARG A 53 37.32 0.36 16.35
C ARG A 53 36.36 1.16 17.23
N LYS A 54 36.84 2.16 17.98
CA LYS A 54 35.98 3.03 18.80
C LYS A 54 35.02 3.86 17.95
N TRP A 55 35.47 4.45 16.85
CA TRP A 55 34.60 5.22 15.95
C TRP A 55 33.50 4.35 15.32
N HIS A 56 33.81 3.08 15.02
CA HIS A 56 32.86 2.15 14.44
C HIS A 56 31.94 1.44 15.45
N ARG A 57 32.23 1.47 16.78
CA ARG A 57 31.31 0.93 17.80
C ARG A 57 29.90 1.53 17.70
N ASN A 58 29.82 2.85 17.49
CA ASN A 58 28.56 3.57 17.32
C ASN A 58 28.22 3.83 15.83
N GLY A 59 29.17 3.50 14.94
CA GLY A 59 29.13 3.78 13.51
C GLY A 59 29.37 5.26 13.18
N ILE A 60 30.19 5.52 12.18
CA ILE A 60 30.42 6.87 11.67
C ILE A 60 29.19 7.29 10.84
N LYS A 61 28.30 8.08 11.44
CA LYS A 61 27.07 8.54 10.78
C LYS A 61 27.38 9.70 9.84
N LYS A 62 26.77 9.66 8.65
CA LYS A 62 26.76 10.79 7.71
C LYS A 62 25.87 11.92 8.27
N PRO A 63 26.18 13.20 7.98
CA PRO A 63 25.29 14.29 8.36
C PRO A 63 23.91 14.09 7.72
N ARG A 64 22.85 14.52 8.43
CA ARG A 64 21.49 14.39 7.93
C ARG A 64 21.26 15.38 6.79
N SER A 65 20.96 14.89 5.60
CA SER A 65 20.48 15.74 4.51
C SER A 65 19.04 16.18 4.76
N GLN A 66 18.77 17.47 4.55
CA GLN A 66 17.46 18.08 4.71
C GLN A 66 17.01 18.66 3.36
N ARG A 67 15.72 18.56 3.01
CA ARG A 67 15.18 19.04 1.72
C ARG A 67 15.44 20.54 1.51
N TYR A 68 15.36 21.33 2.57
CA TYR A 68 15.59 22.77 2.55
C TYR A 68 16.66 23.12 3.59
N GLU A 69 17.82 23.53 3.13
CA GLU A 69 18.93 23.98 3.97
C GLU A 69 18.79 25.46 4.37
N SER A 70 19.56 25.88 5.37
CA SER A 70 19.59 27.28 5.80
C SER A 70 20.30 28.16 4.77
N LEU A 71 19.82 29.37 4.56
CA LEU A 71 20.47 30.36 3.67
C LEU A 71 21.53 31.21 4.36
N LYS A 72 22.17 30.68 5.42
CA LYS A 72 23.24 31.38 6.15
C LYS A 72 24.51 31.40 5.28
N GLY A 73 25.16 32.56 5.18
CA GLY A 73 26.36 32.75 4.34
C GLY A 73 26.06 33.14 2.88
N VAL A 74 24.80 33.27 2.49
CA VAL A 74 24.40 33.80 1.18
C VAL A 74 24.51 35.34 1.17
N ASP A 75 24.87 35.92 0.03
CA ASP A 75 25.06 37.37 -0.16
C ASP A 75 23.88 38.20 0.43
N PRO A 76 24.15 39.14 1.36
CA PRO A 76 23.12 39.98 1.95
C PRO A 76 22.30 40.80 0.94
N LYS A 77 22.91 41.24 -0.17
CA LYS A 77 22.20 42.03 -1.20
C LYS A 77 21.16 41.16 -1.91
N PHE A 78 21.54 39.94 -2.30
CA PHE A 78 20.62 38.94 -2.83
C PHE A 78 19.51 38.59 -1.82
N LEU A 79 19.85 38.35 -0.55
CA LEU A 79 18.87 38.01 0.48
C LEU A 79 17.86 39.14 0.72
N ARG A 80 18.27 40.40 0.68
CA ARG A 80 17.35 41.55 0.75
C ARG A 80 16.33 41.49 -0.38
N ASN A 81 16.78 41.34 -1.62
CA ASN A 81 15.88 41.29 -2.78
C ASN A 81 14.91 40.09 -2.72
N MET A 82 15.42 38.89 -2.43
CA MET A 82 14.58 37.70 -2.28
C MET A 82 13.53 37.85 -1.17
N ARG A 83 13.89 38.50 -0.05
CA ARG A 83 12.94 38.81 1.03
C ARG A 83 11.85 39.78 0.56
N PHE A 84 12.19 40.81 -0.20
CA PHE A 84 11.21 41.73 -0.79
C PHE A 84 10.28 41.03 -1.79
N ALA A 85 10.81 40.19 -2.68
CA ALA A 85 10.00 39.41 -3.62
C ALA A 85 8.99 38.51 -2.87
N LYS A 86 9.46 37.76 -1.85
CA LYS A 86 8.60 36.92 -1.01
C LYS A 86 7.56 37.74 -0.24
N LYS A 87 7.90 38.94 0.23
CA LYS A 87 7.00 39.85 0.94
C LYS A 87 5.81 40.29 0.08
N HIS A 88 6.03 40.54 -1.22
CA HIS A 88 5.01 41.10 -2.12
C HIS A 88 4.25 40.07 -2.97
N ASN A 89 4.53 38.77 -2.83
CA ASN A 89 3.84 37.70 -3.57
C ASN A 89 2.30 37.71 -3.41
N LYS A 90 1.79 38.19 -2.27
CA LYS A 90 0.34 38.28 -2.01
C LYS A 90 -0.41 39.17 -3.02
N ARG A 91 0.26 40.16 -3.61
CA ARG A 91 -0.34 41.09 -4.59
C ARG A 91 -0.76 40.41 -5.90
N GLY A 92 -0.05 39.35 -6.29
CA GLY A 92 -0.29 38.62 -7.55
C GLY A 92 -1.28 37.45 -7.43
N LEU A 93 -1.80 37.18 -6.22
CA LEU A 93 -2.52 35.93 -5.93
C LEU A 93 -3.79 35.75 -6.79
N LYS A 94 -4.61 36.80 -6.96
CA LYS A 94 -5.84 36.73 -7.76
C LYS A 94 -5.56 36.39 -9.23
N LYS A 95 -4.52 36.99 -9.81
CA LYS A 95 -4.11 36.74 -11.20
C LYS A 95 -3.62 35.30 -11.37
N MET A 96 -2.82 34.81 -10.41
CA MET A 96 -2.34 33.43 -10.38
C MET A 96 -3.48 32.42 -10.25
N GLN A 97 -4.44 32.67 -9.36
CA GLN A 97 -5.59 31.78 -9.17
C GLN A 97 -6.44 31.68 -10.43
N ALA A 98 -6.75 32.81 -11.07
CA ALA A 98 -7.50 32.83 -12.32
C ALA A 98 -6.77 32.08 -13.44
N ASN A 99 -5.45 32.27 -13.57
CA ASN A 99 -4.66 31.55 -14.56
C ASN A 99 -4.61 30.04 -14.28
N ASN A 100 -4.41 29.64 -13.02
CA ASN A 100 -4.42 28.24 -12.63
C ASN A 100 -5.78 27.57 -12.86
N ALA A 101 -6.89 28.26 -12.57
CA ALA A 101 -8.23 27.76 -12.85
C ALA A 101 -8.44 27.54 -14.36
N LYS A 102 -8.01 28.49 -15.20
CA LYS A 102 -8.03 28.35 -16.66
C LYS A 102 -7.18 27.17 -17.15
N ALA A 103 -6.01 26.97 -16.56
CA ALA A 103 -5.14 25.83 -16.91
C ALA A 103 -5.77 24.48 -16.50
N MET A 104 -6.44 24.43 -15.34
CA MET A 104 -7.12 23.20 -14.89
C MET A 104 -8.36 22.89 -15.72
N SER A 105 -9.15 23.90 -16.11
CA SER A 105 -10.30 23.68 -16.99
C SER A 105 -9.85 23.21 -18.38
N ALA A 106 -8.80 23.79 -18.95
CA ALA A 106 -8.22 23.33 -20.22
C ALA A 106 -7.73 21.87 -20.14
N ARG A 107 -7.09 21.49 -19.03
CA ARG A 107 -6.70 20.08 -18.79
C ARG A 107 -7.91 19.17 -18.67
N ALA A 108 -8.98 19.60 -18.00
CA ALA A 108 -10.20 18.82 -17.87
C ALA A 108 -10.86 18.58 -19.23
N GLU A 109 -10.94 19.60 -20.09
CA GLU A 109 -11.45 19.47 -21.45
C GLU A 109 -10.57 18.54 -22.30
N ALA A 110 -9.24 18.62 -22.18
CA ALA A 110 -8.33 17.73 -22.88
C ALA A 110 -8.52 16.26 -22.46
N VAL A 111 -8.68 16.00 -21.16
CA VAL A 111 -9.00 14.65 -20.65
C VAL A 111 -10.36 14.20 -21.16
N LYS A 112 -11.38 15.08 -21.14
CA LYS A 112 -12.71 14.76 -21.66
C LYS A 112 -12.70 14.45 -23.16
N ALA A 113 -11.89 15.15 -23.93
CA ALA A 113 -11.69 14.92 -25.36
C ALA A 113 -10.95 13.60 -25.64
N LEU A 114 -10.02 13.19 -24.77
CA LEU A 114 -9.37 11.86 -24.87
C LEU A 114 -10.36 10.73 -24.53
N VAL A 115 -11.18 10.92 -23.49
CA VAL A 115 -12.19 9.94 -23.04
C VAL A 115 -13.33 9.80 -24.03
N LYS A 116 -13.63 10.83 -24.83
CA LYS A 116 -14.52 10.74 -26.00
C LYS A 116 -13.67 10.33 -27.22
N PRO A 117 -13.49 9.03 -27.52
CA PRO A 117 -12.69 8.65 -28.67
C PRO A 117 -13.31 9.26 -29.93
N LYS A 118 -12.55 10.13 -30.61
CA LYS A 118 -12.78 10.44 -32.02
C LYS A 118 -12.80 9.11 -32.75
N GLU A 119 -13.87 8.85 -33.50
CA GLU A 119 -14.12 7.64 -34.28
C GLU A 119 -13.09 7.47 -35.40
N VAL A 120 -11.84 7.21 -35.05
CA VAL A 120 -10.88 6.65 -35.99
C VAL A 120 -11.09 5.16 -35.95
N LYS A 121 -11.73 4.62 -37.00
CA LYS A 121 -11.88 3.18 -37.19
C LYS A 121 -10.52 2.50 -36.95
N PRO A 122 -10.37 1.65 -35.92
CA PRO A 122 -9.12 0.96 -35.70
C PRO A 122 -8.90 -0.02 -36.84
N LYS A 123 -8.02 0.35 -37.78
CA LYS A 123 -7.54 -0.57 -38.84
C LYS A 123 -6.44 -1.45 -38.25
N MET A 124 -6.81 -2.27 -37.28
CA MET A 124 -5.93 -3.31 -36.76
C MET A 124 -5.86 -4.46 -37.78
N PRO A 125 -4.67 -4.98 -38.11
CA PRO A 125 -4.56 -6.20 -38.89
C PRO A 125 -5.15 -7.35 -38.10
N THR A 126 -6.31 -7.84 -38.53
CA THR A 126 -6.96 -9.03 -37.98
C THR A 126 -6.09 -10.24 -38.31
N GLY A 127 -5.24 -10.68 -37.37
CA GLY A 127 -4.19 -11.64 -37.72
C GLY A 127 -3.69 -12.51 -36.58
N GLY A 128 -4.57 -13.22 -35.89
CA GLY A 128 -4.20 -14.34 -35.02
C GLY A 128 -5.27 -15.42 -35.10
N SER A 129 -4.88 -16.68 -35.32
CA SER A 129 -5.87 -17.76 -35.38
C SER A 129 -6.56 -17.89 -34.01
N ARG A 130 -7.90 -17.88 -34.00
CA ARG A 130 -8.71 -17.92 -32.77
C ARG A 130 -8.40 -19.12 -31.87
N LYS A 131 -7.87 -20.21 -32.46
CA LYS A 131 -7.43 -21.42 -31.75
C LYS A 131 -6.18 -21.14 -30.91
N LEU A 132 -5.19 -20.45 -31.45
CA LEU A 132 -3.96 -20.11 -30.73
C LEU A 132 -4.21 -19.13 -29.58
N SER A 133 -5.04 -18.10 -29.78
CA SER A 133 -5.37 -17.17 -28.69
C SER A 133 -6.15 -17.85 -27.55
N ARG A 134 -7.03 -18.81 -27.89
CA ARG A 134 -7.75 -19.63 -26.91
C ARG A 134 -6.80 -20.49 -26.09
N LEU A 135 -5.82 -21.15 -26.73
CA LEU A 135 -4.83 -21.96 -26.02
C LEU A 135 -3.94 -21.10 -25.13
N ALA A 136 -3.50 -19.93 -25.61
CA ALA A 136 -2.74 -18.97 -24.81
C ALA A 136 -3.53 -18.51 -23.56
N TYR A 137 -4.83 -18.22 -23.72
CA TYR A 137 -5.70 -17.86 -22.59
C TYR A 137 -5.86 -19.01 -21.58
N ILE A 138 -6.02 -20.24 -22.05
CA ILE A 138 -6.15 -21.43 -21.18
C ILE A 138 -4.84 -21.74 -20.46
N ALA A 139 -3.69 -21.55 -21.11
CA ALA A 139 -2.37 -21.75 -20.51
C ALA A 139 -2.03 -20.65 -19.48
N HIS A 140 -2.61 -19.45 -19.61
CA HIS A 140 -2.28 -18.32 -18.74
C HIS A 140 -2.65 -18.61 -17.26
N PRO A 141 -1.72 -18.44 -16.30
CA PRO A 141 -1.89 -18.94 -14.93
C PRO A 141 -3.06 -18.30 -14.19
N LYS A 142 -3.29 -17.00 -14.33
CA LYS A 142 -4.37 -16.27 -13.63
C LYS A 142 -5.72 -16.34 -14.35
N LEU A 143 -5.71 -16.10 -15.67
CA LEU A 143 -6.93 -15.97 -16.49
C LEU A 143 -7.53 -17.33 -16.85
N GLY A 144 -6.70 -18.33 -17.15
CA GLY A 144 -7.13 -19.68 -17.55
C GLY A 144 -7.56 -20.60 -16.40
N LYS A 145 -7.47 -20.16 -15.14
CA LYS A 145 -7.71 -21.02 -13.97
C LYS A 145 -9.09 -21.69 -13.98
N ARG A 146 -10.15 -20.94 -14.31
CA ARG A 146 -11.53 -21.46 -14.38
C ARG A 146 -11.72 -22.39 -15.58
N ALA A 147 -11.08 -22.08 -16.71
CA ALA A 147 -11.13 -22.91 -17.91
C ALA A 147 -10.46 -24.27 -17.67
N ARG A 148 -9.25 -24.29 -17.11
CA ARG A 148 -8.54 -25.53 -16.75
C ARG A 148 -9.33 -26.36 -15.73
N ALA A 149 -9.91 -25.73 -14.71
CA ALA A 149 -10.76 -26.42 -13.74
C ALA A 149 -12.00 -27.05 -14.40
N ARG A 150 -12.64 -26.39 -15.37
CA ARG A 150 -13.78 -26.93 -16.12
C ARG A 150 -13.37 -28.11 -17.01
N ILE A 151 -12.23 -28.01 -17.69
CA ILE A 151 -11.67 -29.12 -18.50
C ILE A 151 -11.38 -30.33 -17.59
N ALA A 152 -10.72 -30.12 -16.45
CA ALA A 152 -10.44 -31.18 -15.49
C ALA A 152 -11.73 -31.84 -14.95
N LYS A 153 -12.78 -31.04 -14.67
CA LYS A 153 -14.10 -31.57 -14.27
C LYS A 153 -14.76 -32.38 -15.40
N GLY A 154 -14.72 -31.89 -16.63
CA GLY A 154 -15.29 -32.59 -17.79
C GLY A 154 -14.56 -33.90 -18.11
N LEU A 155 -13.24 -33.95 -17.92
CA LEU A 155 -12.45 -35.17 -18.07
C LEU A 155 -12.72 -36.19 -16.96
N ARG A 156 -13.02 -35.74 -15.74
CA ARG A 156 -13.30 -36.63 -14.60
C ARG A 156 -14.76 -37.08 -14.51
N LEU A 157 -15.71 -36.30 -15.03
CA LEU A 157 -17.15 -36.54 -14.90
C LEU A 157 -17.71 -37.16 -16.18
N CYS A 158 -17.68 -38.49 -16.31
CA CYS A 158 -18.47 -39.20 -17.30
C CYS A 158 -19.94 -39.20 -16.88
N ARG A 159 -20.80 -38.48 -17.61
CA ARG A 159 -22.25 -38.52 -17.40
C ARG A 159 -22.89 -39.30 -18.56
N PRO A 160 -23.43 -40.51 -18.34
CA PRO A 160 -24.19 -41.19 -19.38
C PRO A 160 -25.47 -40.40 -19.66
N LYS A 161 -25.75 -40.16 -20.93
CA LYS A 161 -27.01 -39.56 -21.35
C LYS A 161 -28.05 -40.68 -21.41
N SER A 162 -28.97 -40.72 -20.45
CA SER A 162 -30.07 -41.68 -20.44
C SER A 162 -30.95 -41.49 -21.68
N GLN A 163 -30.91 -42.46 -22.61
CA GLN A 163 -31.88 -42.56 -23.69
C GLN A 163 -33.12 -43.30 -23.17
N ALA A 164 -34.31 -42.71 -23.34
CA ALA A 164 -35.58 -43.35 -23.00
C ALA A 164 -35.81 -44.56 -23.94
N LYS A 165 -36.09 -45.72 -23.34
CA LYS A 165 -36.31 -47.00 -24.02
C LYS A 165 -37.79 -47.12 -24.43
N ALA A 166 -38.05 -47.29 -25.73
CA ALA A 166 -39.35 -47.69 -26.26
C ALA A 166 -39.62 -49.19 -25.96
N PRO A 167 -40.84 -49.61 -25.56
CA PRO A 167 -41.16 -51.02 -25.36
C PRO A 167 -41.90 -51.65 -26.55
N ALA A 168 -41.53 -52.88 -26.90
CA ALA A 168 -42.25 -53.76 -27.80
C ALA A 168 -42.75 -55.03 -27.05
N LYS A 169 -44.06 -55.30 -27.20
CA LYS A 169 -44.87 -56.57 -27.19
C LYS A 169 -44.16 -57.89 -26.81
N ALA A 170 -44.73 -58.93 -26.18
CA ALA A 170 -46.10 -59.43 -25.85
C ALA A 170 -45.93 -60.68 -24.88
N PRO A 171 -46.87 -61.65 -24.67
CA PRO A 171 -48.33 -61.66 -24.41
C PRO A 171 -48.81 -62.50 -23.17
N ALA A 172 -50.04 -62.20 -22.72
CA ALA A 172 -51.16 -63.06 -22.23
C ALA A 172 -51.00 -64.26 -21.24
N LYS A 173 -51.82 -64.24 -20.15
CA LYS A 173 -52.80 -65.28 -19.68
C LYS A 173 -53.55 -64.79 -18.41
N ALA A 174 -54.87 -64.51 -18.51
CA ALA A 174 -56.04 -65.25 -17.98
C ALA A 174 -56.26 -65.18 -16.42
N LYS A 175 -57.10 -64.24 -15.90
CA LYS A 175 -58.53 -64.32 -15.42
C LYS A 175 -58.75 -65.05 -14.05
N PRO A 176 -59.84 -64.88 -13.26
CA PRO A 176 -60.78 -63.75 -12.91
C PRO A 176 -61.25 -63.79 -11.39
N PRO A 177 -62.44 -63.29 -10.91
CA PRO A 177 -63.19 -62.01 -11.04
C PRO A 177 -63.73 -61.39 -9.68
N ALA A 178 -64.54 -60.32 -9.82
CA ALA A 178 -65.64 -59.80 -8.96
C ALA A 178 -65.30 -58.61 -8.03
N ALA A 179 -66.07 -57.52 -7.88
CA ALA A 179 -67.38 -57.12 -8.39
C ALA A 179 -67.59 -55.58 -8.25
N ALA A 180 -68.56 -55.08 -9.03
CA ALA A 180 -69.47 -53.94 -8.80
C ALA A 180 -68.99 -52.48 -8.96
N ALA A 181 -69.69 -51.82 -9.90
CA ALA A 181 -69.75 -50.40 -10.29
C ALA A 181 -70.82 -49.65 -9.42
N PRO A 182 -71.35 -48.42 -9.71
CA PRO A 182 -71.25 -47.63 -10.96
C PRO A 182 -71.34 -46.08 -10.92
N ALA A 183 -71.12 -45.49 -12.13
CA ALA A 183 -71.75 -44.30 -12.77
C ALA A 183 -71.49 -42.88 -12.21
N ALA A 184 -71.52 -41.76 -12.96
CA ALA A 184 -71.97 -41.43 -14.34
C ALA A 184 -71.26 -40.11 -14.78
N LYS A 185 -70.73 -39.95 -16.01
CA LYS A 185 -71.32 -39.47 -17.30
C LYS A 185 -71.23 -37.96 -17.58
N GLY A 186 -70.78 -37.65 -18.83
CA GLY A 186 -70.88 -36.38 -19.57
C GLY A 186 -69.54 -35.63 -19.64
N ALA A 187 -68.72 -35.59 -20.71
CA ALA A 187 -68.87 -35.59 -22.17
C ALA A 187 -69.63 -34.37 -22.73
N GLN A 188 -68.91 -33.35 -23.23
CA GLN A 188 -68.70 -33.12 -24.67
C GLN A 188 -67.87 -31.85 -24.93
N ALA A 189 -67.14 -31.91 -26.04
CA ALA A 189 -66.16 -30.95 -26.54
C ALA A 189 -66.82 -29.95 -27.54
N PRO A 190 -66.12 -29.45 -28.57
CA PRO A 190 -65.21 -28.31 -28.63
C PRO A 190 -65.70 -27.26 -29.66
N THR A 191 -65.00 -26.13 -29.85
CA THR A 191 -64.60 -25.55 -31.17
C THR A 191 -63.91 -24.17 -31.04
N LYS A 192 -63.23 -23.82 -32.14
CA LYS A 192 -62.21 -22.77 -32.38
C LYS A 192 -62.72 -21.31 -32.31
N ALA A 193 -61.77 -20.41 -32.00
CA ALA A 193 -61.40 -19.07 -32.54
C ALA A 193 -62.29 -18.39 -33.62
N PRO A 194 -62.01 -17.13 -34.09
CA PRO A 194 -61.24 -15.98 -33.58
C PRO A 194 -61.99 -14.62 -33.72
N GLU A 195 -61.41 -13.54 -33.19
CA GLU A 195 -61.10 -12.28 -33.92
C GLU A 195 -59.96 -11.54 -33.21
#